data_AF-A0A1E4SQR9-F1
#
_entry.id   AF-A0A1E4SQR9-F1
#
_cell.length_a   1.000
_cell.length_b   1.000
_cell.length_c   1.000
_cell.angle_alpha   90.00
_cell.angle_beta   90.00
_cell.angle_gamma   90.00
#
_symmetry.space_group_name_H-M   'P 1'
#
loop_
_entity.id
_entity.type
_entity.pdbx_description
1 polymer ?
#
loop_
_entity_poly.entity_id
_entity_poly.type
_entity_poly.pdbx_seq_one_letter_code
_entity_poly.pdbx_strand_id
1 'polypeptide(L)'
;MINQPLVFGHPVHQYTTVREFPIMNTFLQLGVEVFESQQAFEGGERALWQTSTSVMSVFKRGAPFMVIRNSGSRDAGHMTNNNEVTVHFRVILSHVLAYVLQFAAPTPPVVVMNNNSSRPTADFEYRNTKLRVVGVTGTTSTFGNGLLKVFVMKPDTAMLSDGVVLRLKNKPEVHNRMLLVVESQDRGLIQAEMRAQEFLVHHPIATFREEETKVLGRILRSGTMRVFGREVLGEAEFVLVCVLLVLREQEGRKNRGYGRPREMEGPGQHK
;
A
#
# COMPACT_ATOMS: atom_id res chain seq x y z
N MET A 1 -15.35 11.32 30.77
CA MET A 1 -14.28 10.40 30.33
C MET A 1 -13.60 11.02 29.12
N ILE A 2 -12.28 11.19 29.14
CA ILE A 2 -11.55 11.65 27.96
C ILE A 2 -11.48 10.46 27.00
N ASN A 3 -12.24 10.47 25.91
CA ASN A 3 -12.12 9.47 24.86
C ASN A 3 -10.71 9.60 24.27
N GLN A 4 -9.81 8.69 24.62
CA GLN A 4 -8.48 8.67 24.04
C GLN A 4 -8.58 8.27 22.57
N PRO A 5 -7.81 8.92 21.68
CA PRO A 5 -7.76 8.54 20.27
C PRO A 5 -7.24 7.10 20.14
N LEU A 6 -7.91 6.32 19.29
CA LEU A 6 -7.55 4.94 18.97
C LEU A 6 -6.95 4.85 17.56
N VAL A 7 -5.94 4.01 17.41
CA VAL A 7 -5.34 3.59 16.13
C VAL A 7 -5.40 2.07 16.11
N PHE A 8 -6.01 1.50 15.07
CA PHE A 8 -6.24 0.06 14.90
C PHE A 8 -6.90 -0.62 16.11
N GLY A 9 -7.74 0.13 16.85
CA GLY A 9 -8.41 -0.35 18.07
C GLY A 9 -7.59 -0.22 19.36
N HIS A 10 -6.37 0.34 19.30
CA HIS A 10 -5.49 0.54 20.45
C HIS A 10 -5.26 2.04 20.73
N PRO A 11 -5.14 2.46 22.00
CA PRO A 11 -4.79 3.84 22.33
C PRO A 11 -3.47 4.28 21.69
N VAL A 12 -3.43 5.52 21.18
CA VAL A 12 -2.22 6.08 20.54
C VAL A 12 -0.97 5.97 21.42
N HIS A 13 -1.09 6.10 22.74
CA HIS A 13 0.05 6.03 23.67
C HIS A 13 0.70 4.64 23.75
N GLN A 14 0.08 3.58 23.20
CA GLN A 14 0.68 2.23 23.14
C GLN A 14 1.62 2.06 21.95
N TYR A 15 1.64 3.00 21.01
CA TYR A 15 2.57 3.03 19.90
C TYR A 15 3.83 3.75 20.39
N THR A 16 4.83 2.98 20.77
CA THR A 16 6.06 3.49 21.43
C THR A 16 7.34 3.07 20.71
N THR A 17 7.23 2.22 19.69
CA THR A 17 8.39 1.62 19.02
C THR A 17 8.40 1.95 17.53
N VAL A 18 9.58 2.21 16.98
CA VAL A 18 9.80 2.33 15.54
C VAL A 18 10.55 1.09 15.08
N ARG A 19 9.98 0.35 14.13
CA ARG A 19 10.66 -0.75 13.45
C ARG A 19 11.16 -0.29 12.10
N GLU A 20 12.37 -0.71 11.74
CA GLU A 20 12.97 -0.43 10.44
C GLU A 20 13.17 -1.72 9.64
N PHE A 21 12.51 -1.80 8.50
CA PHE A 21 12.59 -2.95 7.59
C PHE A 21 13.38 -2.56 6.35
N PRO A 22 14.62 -3.03 6.18
CA PRO A 22 15.36 -2.80 4.96
C PRO A 22 14.77 -3.62 3.80
N ILE A 23 14.72 -3.00 2.62
CA ILE A 23 14.20 -3.60 1.40
C ILE A 23 15.36 -3.85 0.45
N MET A 24 15.60 -5.13 0.16
CA MET A 24 16.65 -5.59 -0.73
C MET A 24 16.07 -5.98 -2.09
N ASN A 25 16.78 -5.62 -3.14
CA ASN A 25 16.52 -6.06 -4.50
C ASN A 25 17.65 -7.00 -4.93
N THR A 26 17.29 -8.23 -5.31
CA THR A 26 18.25 -9.17 -5.88
C THR A 26 18.23 -9.03 -7.39
N PHE A 27 19.41 -8.84 -7.99
CA PHE A 27 19.57 -8.60 -9.44
C PHE A 27 18.92 -9.70 -10.33
N LEU A 28 18.65 -10.89 -9.77
CA LEU A 28 18.15 -12.05 -10.50
C LEU A 28 16.64 -12.29 -10.37
N GLN A 29 15.95 -11.69 -9.37
CA GLN A 29 14.52 -11.94 -9.14
C GLN A 29 13.67 -10.69 -9.37
N LEU A 30 12.52 -10.88 -10.03
CA LEU A 30 11.51 -9.84 -10.20
C LEU A 30 10.74 -9.64 -8.88
N GLY A 31 11.23 -8.75 -8.04
CA GLY A 31 10.60 -8.43 -6.76
C GLY A 31 11.55 -7.74 -5.79
N VAL A 32 11.12 -7.64 -4.54
CA VAL A 32 11.95 -7.20 -3.42
C VAL A 32 11.78 -8.13 -2.23
N GLU A 33 12.82 -8.18 -1.42
CA GLU A 33 12.85 -8.90 -0.15
C GLU A 33 12.88 -7.90 0.99
N VAL A 34 12.08 -8.16 2.02
CA VAL A 34 11.97 -7.31 3.21
C VAL A 34 12.49 -8.10 4.40
N PHE A 35 13.50 -7.56 5.07
CA PHE A 35 14.10 -8.21 6.24
C PHE A 35 13.61 -7.54 7.53
N GLU A 36 13.72 -8.27 8.64
CA GLU A 36 13.35 -7.75 9.96
C GLU A 36 14.26 -6.60 10.39
N SER A 37 15.54 -6.68 10.03
CA SER A 37 16.54 -5.66 10.31
C SER A 37 17.71 -5.78 9.33
N GLN A 38 18.59 -4.77 9.33
CA GLN A 38 19.84 -4.83 8.57
C GLN A 38 20.73 -5.97 9.05
N GLN A 39 20.77 -6.21 10.36
CA GLN A 39 21.55 -7.29 10.96
C GLN A 39 21.05 -8.68 10.53
N ALA A 40 19.72 -8.87 10.43
CA ALA A 40 19.14 -10.13 9.96
C ALA A 40 19.56 -10.43 8.51
N PHE A 41 19.58 -9.41 7.65
CA PHE A 41 20.10 -9.54 6.28
C PHE A 41 21.59 -9.91 6.26
N GLU A 42 22.42 -9.18 7.01
CA GLU A 42 23.87 -9.42 7.07
C GLU A 42 24.22 -10.78 7.68
N GLY A 43 23.40 -11.27 8.62
CA GLY A 43 23.51 -12.59 9.23
C GLY A 43 23.04 -13.74 8.32
N GLY A 44 22.53 -13.45 7.11
CA GLY A 44 22.03 -14.46 6.18
C GLY A 44 20.70 -15.08 6.61
N GLU A 45 19.91 -14.39 7.43
CA GLU A 45 18.57 -14.83 7.81
C GLU A 45 17.62 -14.78 6.61
N ARG A 46 16.46 -15.44 6.73
CA ARG A 46 15.44 -15.39 5.68
C ARG A 46 14.70 -14.06 5.72
N ALA A 47 14.33 -13.57 4.53
CA ALA A 47 13.43 -12.42 4.42
C ALA A 47 12.09 -12.71 5.12
N LEU A 48 11.55 -11.70 5.80
CA LEU A 48 10.20 -11.77 6.36
C LEU A 48 9.17 -11.84 5.23
N TRP A 49 9.34 -10.98 4.23
CA TRP A 49 8.42 -10.90 3.11
C TRP A 49 9.14 -10.80 1.78
N GLN A 50 8.54 -11.38 0.76
CA GLN A 50 9.03 -11.34 -0.61
C GLN A 50 7.89 -10.93 -1.53
N THR A 51 8.13 -9.94 -2.38
CA THR A 51 7.20 -9.60 -3.44
C THR A 51 7.55 -10.37 -4.70
N SER A 52 6.53 -10.74 -5.46
CA SER A 52 6.71 -11.25 -6.81
C SER A 52 5.70 -10.59 -7.74
N THR A 53 6.21 -10.09 -8.86
CA THR A 53 5.42 -9.52 -9.94
C THR A 53 5.78 -10.25 -11.20
N SER A 54 4.92 -11.14 -11.70
CA SER A 54 5.20 -11.76 -12.99
C SER A 54 4.84 -10.78 -14.10
N VAL A 55 5.86 -10.24 -14.77
CA VAL A 55 5.71 -9.34 -15.92
C VAL A 55 4.83 -9.99 -17.00
N MET A 56 4.95 -11.31 -17.19
CA MET A 56 4.10 -12.09 -18.10
C MET A 56 2.65 -12.23 -17.58
N SER A 57 2.44 -12.32 -16.27
CA SER A 57 1.10 -12.39 -15.67
C SER A 57 0.36 -11.05 -15.74
N VAL A 58 1.06 -9.91 -15.69
CA VAL A 58 0.44 -8.57 -15.83
C VAL A 58 -0.20 -8.38 -17.22
N PHE A 59 0.22 -9.16 -18.23
CA PHE A 59 -0.43 -9.20 -19.54
C PHE A 59 -1.65 -10.14 -19.60
N LYS A 60 -1.76 -11.10 -18.66
CA LYS A 60 -2.90 -12.01 -18.53
C LYS A 60 -4.03 -11.32 -17.76
N ARG A 61 -5.22 -11.30 -18.36
CA ARG A 61 -6.43 -10.74 -17.72
C ARG A 61 -6.71 -11.44 -16.39
N GLY A 62 -7.06 -10.68 -15.35
CA GLY A 62 -7.43 -11.20 -14.03
C GLY A 62 -6.25 -11.67 -13.15
N ALA A 63 -5.01 -11.60 -13.64
CA ALA A 63 -3.83 -11.91 -12.83
C ALA A 63 -3.64 -10.87 -11.72
N PRO A 64 -3.05 -11.25 -10.57
CA PRO A 64 -2.67 -10.30 -9.54
C PRO A 64 -1.63 -9.31 -10.08
N PHE A 65 -1.78 -8.05 -9.72
CA PHE A 65 -0.78 -7.00 -9.93
C PHE A 65 0.54 -7.35 -9.23
N MET A 66 0.44 -7.87 -8.01
CA MET A 66 1.55 -8.29 -7.19
C MET A 66 1.09 -9.39 -6.24
N VAL A 67 2.02 -10.26 -5.86
CA VAL A 67 1.84 -11.21 -4.78
C VAL A 67 2.90 -10.95 -3.72
N ILE A 68 2.50 -10.85 -2.46
CA ILE A 68 3.41 -10.69 -1.31
C ILE A 68 3.33 -11.98 -0.50
N ARG A 69 4.46 -12.66 -0.32
CA ARG A 69 4.56 -13.89 0.46
C ARG A 69 5.27 -13.63 1.78
N ASN A 70 4.77 -14.24 2.85
CA ASN A 70 5.52 -14.36 4.09
C ASN A 70 6.48 -15.56 3.98
N SER A 71 7.78 -15.29 3.97
CA SER A 71 8.84 -16.29 3.85
C SER A 71 9.50 -16.62 5.20
N GLY A 72 9.03 -15.97 6.28
CA GLY A 72 9.59 -16.06 7.63
C GLY A 72 9.15 -17.28 8.46
N SER A 73 8.27 -18.15 7.96
CA SER A 73 7.92 -19.37 8.70
C SER A 73 9.05 -20.41 8.60
N ARG A 74 9.61 -20.81 9.76
CA ARG A 74 10.66 -21.85 9.87
C ARG A 74 10.18 -23.25 9.47
N ASP A 75 8.88 -23.48 9.34
CA ASP A 75 8.32 -24.80 9.04
C ASP A 75 8.14 -25.01 7.54
N ALA A 76 9.26 -25.27 6.85
CA ALA A 76 9.33 -25.58 5.43
C ALA A 76 8.74 -26.96 5.02
N GLY A 77 7.92 -27.59 5.88
CA GLY A 77 7.29 -28.89 5.63
C GLY A 77 5.81 -28.84 5.24
N HIS A 78 5.10 -27.76 5.59
CA HIS A 78 3.68 -27.58 5.29
C HIS A 78 3.38 -26.12 4.94
N MET A 79 3.76 -25.69 3.75
CA MET A 79 3.24 -24.44 3.18
C MET A 79 1.76 -24.62 2.88
N THR A 80 0.90 -24.32 3.86
CA THR A 80 -0.48 -23.99 3.57
C THR A 80 -0.51 -22.58 2.98
N ASN A 81 -1.35 -22.36 1.97
CA ASN A 81 -1.52 -21.11 1.21
C ASN A 81 -1.97 -19.88 2.07
N ASN A 82 -1.86 -19.93 3.40
CA ASN A 82 -2.47 -18.99 4.32
C ASN A 82 -1.66 -17.70 4.58
N ASN A 83 -0.46 -17.54 4.02
CA ASN A 83 0.35 -16.34 4.24
C ASN A 83 0.71 -15.58 2.95
N GLU A 84 -0.10 -15.75 1.91
CA GLU A 84 0.02 -15.02 0.65
C GLU A 84 -0.99 -13.87 0.61
N VAL A 85 -0.53 -12.68 0.23
CA VAL A 85 -1.39 -11.52 -0.05
C VAL A 85 -1.40 -11.29 -1.55
N THR A 86 -2.56 -11.45 -2.18
CA THR A 86 -2.74 -11.14 -3.60
C THR A 86 -3.23 -9.71 -3.75
N VAL A 87 -2.61 -8.96 -4.65
CA VAL A 87 -2.93 -7.56 -4.89
C VAL A 87 -3.54 -7.45 -6.28
N HIS A 88 -4.73 -6.88 -6.38
CA HIS A 88 -5.42 -6.67 -7.64
C HIS A 88 -5.57 -5.19 -7.96
N PHE A 89 -5.36 -4.81 -9.23
CA PHE A 89 -5.51 -3.44 -9.70
C PHE A 89 -6.89 -3.22 -10.34
N ARG A 90 -7.49 -2.06 -10.07
CA ARG A 90 -8.78 -1.63 -10.64
C ARG A 90 -8.79 -0.16 -10.99
N VAL A 91 -9.53 0.18 -12.03
CA VAL A 91 -9.83 1.56 -12.42
C VAL A 91 -11.23 1.87 -11.91
N ILE A 92 -11.33 2.82 -10.97
CA ILE A 92 -12.60 3.16 -10.34
C ILE A 92 -13.30 4.25 -11.13
N LEU A 93 -12.55 5.31 -11.41
CA LEU A 93 -12.93 6.42 -12.28
C LEU A 93 -11.71 6.82 -13.10
N SER A 94 -11.88 7.74 -14.05
CA SER A 94 -10.81 8.19 -14.96
C SER A 94 -9.54 8.59 -14.19
N HIS A 95 -9.74 9.26 -13.06
CA HIS A 95 -8.69 9.81 -12.21
C HIS A 95 -8.55 9.10 -10.86
N VAL A 96 -9.24 7.98 -10.64
CA VAL A 96 -9.22 7.23 -9.38
C VAL A 96 -8.92 5.76 -9.64
N LEU A 97 -7.86 5.26 -8.99
CA LEU A 97 -7.42 3.87 -9.10
C LEU A 97 -7.56 3.19 -7.75
N ALA A 98 -7.68 1.86 -7.75
CA ALA A 98 -7.70 1.08 -6.53
C ALA A 98 -6.74 -0.12 -6.61
N TYR A 99 -6.11 -0.41 -5.48
CA TYR A 99 -5.42 -1.66 -5.21
C TYR A 99 -6.18 -2.42 -4.13
N VAL A 100 -6.58 -3.65 -4.44
CA VAL A 100 -7.30 -4.52 -3.52
C VAL A 100 -6.33 -5.58 -3.01
N LEU A 101 -5.93 -5.46 -1.75
CA LEU A 101 -5.08 -6.41 -1.06
C LEU A 101 -5.99 -7.48 -0.44
N GLN A 102 -5.91 -8.70 -0.94
CA GLN A 102 -6.63 -9.85 -0.41
C GLN A 102 -5.69 -10.63 0.49
N PHE A 103 -6.00 -10.62 1.78
CA PHE A 103 -5.28 -11.40 2.79
C PHE A 103 -6.02 -12.73 3.01
N ALA A 104 -5.29 -13.74 3.49
CA ALA A 104 -5.95 -14.93 4.03
C ALA A 104 -6.76 -14.58 5.28
N ALA A 105 -7.86 -15.31 5.48
CA ALA A 105 -8.66 -15.18 6.69
C ALA A 105 -7.79 -15.40 7.94
N PRO A 106 -8.00 -14.63 9.03
CA PRO A 106 -9.15 -13.77 9.30
C PRO A 106 -8.99 -12.30 8.85
N THR A 107 -7.87 -11.93 8.24
CA THR A 107 -7.59 -10.52 7.90
C THR A 107 -8.54 -10.08 6.77
N PRO A 108 -9.33 -9.00 6.95
CA PRO A 108 -10.22 -8.52 5.90
C PRO A 108 -9.43 -7.92 4.72
N PRO A 109 -9.99 -7.92 3.50
CA PRO A 109 -9.37 -7.23 2.38
C PRO A 109 -9.19 -5.73 2.65
N VAL A 110 -8.10 -5.16 2.17
CA VAL A 110 -7.82 -3.72 2.27
C VAL A 110 -7.88 -3.09 0.89
N VAL A 111 -8.65 -2.03 0.76
CA VAL A 111 -8.79 -1.26 -0.49
C VAL A 111 -8.01 0.04 -0.35
N VAL A 112 -6.99 0.20 -1.20
CA VAL A 112 -6.17 1.41 -1.28
C VAL A 112 -6.58 2.19 -2.52
N MET A 113 -7.20 3.36 -2.33
CA MET A 113 -7.69 4.21 -3.41
C MET A 113 -6.76 5.38 -3.65
N ASN A 114 -6.26 5.51 -4.87
CA ASN A 114 -5.32 6.54 -5.25
C ASN A 114 -6.00 7.56 -6.18
N ASN A 115 -5.95 8.86 -5.83
CA ASN A 115 -6.31 9.92 -6.78
C ASN A 115 -5.10 10.32 -7.63
N ASN A 116 -5.33 10.48 -8.94
CA ASN A 116 -4.30 10.90 -9.88
C ASN A 116 -4.49 12.36 -10.27
N SER A 117 -4.77 13.22 -9.29
CA SER A 117 -5.12 14.63 -9.48
C SER A 117 -3.95 15.58 -9.14
N SER A 118 -4.20 16.89 -9.05
CA SER A 118 -3.19 17.91 -8.75
C SER A 118 -2.53 17.80 -7.36
N ARG A 119 -3.07 16.96 -6.46
CA ARG A 119 -2.45 16.54 -5.20
C ARG A 119 -2.70 15.05 -4.95
N PRO A 120 -1.86 14.18 -5.53
CA PRO A 120 -2.04 12.74 -5.42
C PRO A 120 -1.85 12.26 -3.97
N THR A 121 -2.78 11.43 -3.52
CA THR A 121 -2.80 10.75 -2.23
C THR A 121 -3.47 9.40 -2.39
N ALA A 122 -3.07 8.44 -1.56
CA ALA A 122 -3.74 7.16 -1.47
C ALA A 122 -4.43 7.00 -0.12
N ASP A 123 -5.70 6.63 -0.14
CA ASP A 123 -6.55 6.50 1.04
C ASP A 123 -6.94 5.05 1.25
N PHE A 124 -6.95 4.62 2.50
CA PHE A 124 -7.46 3.32 2.90
C PHE A 124 -7.97 3.36 4.33
N GLU A 125 -8.76 2.36 4.68
CA GLU A 125 -9.25 2.17 6.04
C GLU A 125 -8.94 0.74 6.49
N TYR A 126 -8.52 0.61 7.75
CA TYR A 126 -8.31 -0.69 8.36
C TYR A 126 -8.64 -0.62 9.85
N ARG A 127 -9.45 -1.56 10.36
CA ARG A 127 -9.93 -1.60 11.75
C ARG A 127 -10.44 -0.24 12.25
N ASN A 128 -11.37 0.37 11.51
CA ASN A 128 -11.98 1.69 11.81
C ASN A 128 -10.96 2.84 11.92
N THR A 129 -9.78 2.69 11.33
CA THR A 129 -8.74 3.73 11.30
C THR A 129 -8.58 4.20 9.87
N LYS A 130 -8.84 5.49 9.65
CA LYS A 130 -8.68 6.14 8.35
C LYS A 130 -7.22 6.54 8.15
N LEU A 131 -6.64 6.13 7.02
CA LEU A 131 -5.22 6.35 6.72
C LEU A 131 -5.05 6.99 5.36
N ARG A 132 -4.15 7.98 5.30
CA ARG A 132 -3.76 8.64 4.06
C ARG A 132 -2.27 8.51 3.83
N VAL A 133 -1.90 8.05 2.64
CA VAL A 133 -0.54 8.05 2.14
C VAL A 133 -0.32 9.33 1.33
N VAL A 134 0.63 10.12 1.79
CA VAL A 134 1.17 11.29 1.09
C VAL A 134 2.49 10.89 0.44
N GLY A 135 2.76 11.49 -0.72
CA GLY A 135 3.98 11.26 -1.48
C GLY A 135 3.78 10.35 -2.68
N VAL A 136 2.60 9.78 -2.91
CA VAL A 136 2.31 9.14 -4.19
C VAL A 136 2.30 10.18 -5.32
N THR A 137 2.56 9.76 -6.55
CA THR A 137 2.50 10.61 -7.75
C THR A 137 1.33 10.20 -8.64
N GLY A 138 0.85 11.09 -9.50
CA GLY A 138 -0.22 10.78 -10.45
C GLY A 138 0.21 9.77 -11.50
N THR A 139 -0.73 9.06 -12.12
CA THR A 139 -0.41 8.07 -13.18
C THR A 139 0.29 8.64 -14.41
N THR A 140 0.17 9.94 -14.67
CA THR A 140 0.84 10.63 -15.79
C THR A 140 2.22 11.16 -15.40
N SER A 141 2.64 11.00 -14.14
CA SER A 141 3.98 11.38 -13.71
C SER A 141 5.00 10.40 -14.28
N THR A 142 6.03 10.93 -14.94
CA THR A 142 7.19 10.16 -15.42
C THR A 142 8.18 9.84 -14.31
N PHE A 143 8.11 10.57 -13.20
CA PHE A 143 8.95 10.40 -12.03
C PHE A 143 8.07 10.02 -10.84
N GLY A 144 8.37 8.87 -10.26
CA GLY A 144 7.86 8.48 -8.95
C GLY A 144 8.54 9.26 -7.84
N ASN A 145 7.98 9.19 -6.65
CA ASN A 145 8.54 9.79 -5.44
C ASN A 145 9.19 8.71 -4.57
N GLY A 146 10.45 8.92 -4.21
CA GLY A 146 11.19 8.06 -3.31
C GLY A 146 10.78 8.18 -1.83
N LEU A 147 9.74 8.95 -1.48
CA LEU A 147 9.29 9.12 -0.10
C LEU A 147 7.76 9.01 0.01
N LEU A 148 7.30 7.97 0.71
CA LEU A 148 5.90 7.77 1.07
C LEU A 148 5.73 7.93 2.58
N LYS A 149 4.63 8.56 3.00
CA LYS A 149 4.31 8.80 4.42
C LYS A 149 2.84 8.47 4.68
N VAL A 150 2.57 7.61 5.65
CA VAL A 150 1.23 7.22 6.07
C VAL A 150 0.83 8.00 7.31
N PHE A 151 -0.26 8.75 7.24
CA PHE A 151 -0.82 9.51 8.35
C PHE A 151 -2.15 8.90 8.80
N VAL A 152 -2.41 9.00 10.11
CA VAL A 152 -3.73 8.70 10.67
C VAL A 152 -4.60 9.95 10.55
N MET A 153 -5.77 9.79 9.95
CA MET A 153 -6.73 10.86 9.75
C MET A 153 -7.72 10.91 10.91
N LYS A 154 -8.33 12.08 11.16
CA LYS A 154 -9.45 12.14 12.09
C LYS A 154 -10.65 11.34 11.53
N PRO A 155 -11.50 10.73 12.38
CA PRO A 155 -12.60 9.86 11.92
C PRO A 155 -13.61 10.54 10.96
N ASP A 156 -13.82 11.84 11.14
CA ASP A 156 -14.72 12.71 10.36
C ASP A 156 -14.09 13.22 9.06
N THR A 157 -12.78 12.98 8.85
CA THR A 157 -12.11 13.40 7.62
C THR A 157 -12.66 12.63 6.42
N ALA A 158 -12.99 13.35 5.34
CA ALA A 158 -13.39 12.77 4.07
C ALA A 158 -12.22 12.03 3.40
N MET A 159 -12.45 10.76 3.07
CA MET A 159 -11.48 9.88 2.42
C MET A 159 -12.02 9.42 1.07
N LEU A 160 -11.16 9.11 0.09
CA LEU A 160 -11.58 8.48 -1.16
C LEU A 160 -12.22 7.11 -0.94
N SER A 161 -11.81 6.41 0.12
CA SER A 161 -12.30 5.08 0.48
C SER A 161 -13.67 5.09 1.18
N ASP A 162 -14.20 6.25 1.59
CA ASP A 162 -15.46 6.32 2.33
C ASP A 162 -16.63 5.78 1.49
N GLY A 163 -17.36 4.81 2.04
CA GLY A 163 -18.56 4.22 1.42
C GLY A 163 -18.30 3.41 0.16
N VAL A 164 -17.04 3.12 -0.18
CA VAL A 164 -16.72 2.38 -1.41
C VAL A 164 -16.87 0.89 -1.19
N VAL A 165 -17.93 0.32 -1.76
CA VAL A 165 -18.12 -1.13 -1.83
C VAL A 165 -17.63 -1.61 -3.20
N LEU A 166 -16.40 -2.15 -3.25
CA LEU A 166 -15.88 -2.73 -4.48
C LEU A 166 -16.57 -4.07 -4.78
N ARG A 167 -17.65 -4.02 -5.56
CA ARG A 167 -18.25 -5.23 -6.12
C ARG A 167 -17.37 -5.71 -7.27
N LEU A 168 -16.89 -6.95 -7.19
CA LEU A 168 -15.95 -7.50 -8.18
C LEU A 168 -16.48 -7.44 -9.63
N LYS A 169 -17.80 -7.36 -9.82
CA LYS A 169 -18.47 -7.46 -11.14
C LYS A 169 -19.12 -6.17 -11.66
N ASN A 170 -19.32 -5.15 -10.82
CA ASN A 170 -20.08 -3.95 -11.20
C ASN A 170 -19.20 -2.70 -11.11
N LYS A 171 -19.55 -1.67 -11.89
CA LYS A 171 -19.01 -0.33 -11.63
C LYS A 171 -19.32 0.04 -10.16
N PRO A 172 -18.34 0.53 -9.41
CA PRO A 172 -18.58 0.93 -8.02
C PRO A 172 -19.62 2.04 -7.99
N GLU A 173 -20.59 1.91 -7.10
CA GLU A 173 -21.54 3.00 -6.83
C GLU A 173 -20.79 4.10 -6.07
N VAL A 174 -20.62 5.25 -6.72
CA VAL A 174 -19.84 6.37 -6.19
C VAL A 174 -20.80 7.37 -5.56
N HIS A 175 -20.90 7.35 -4.24
CA HIS A 175 -21.67 8.32 -3.44
C HIS A 175 -20.78 9.26 -2.61
N ASN A 176 -19.47 9.19 -2.82
CA ASN A 176 -18.49 9.88 -2.01
C ASN A 176 -18.15 11.25 -2.59
N ARG A 177 -18.32 12.31 -1.80
CA ARG A 177 -18.00 13.71 -2.17
C ARG A 177 -16.56 13.86 -2.68
N MET A 178 -15.59 13.25 -2.02
CA MET A 178 -14.19 13.36 -2.41
C MET A 178 -13.92 12.71 -3.77
N LEU A 179 -14.59 11.58 -4.07
CA LEU A 179 -14.51 10.95 -5.39
C LEU A 179 -15.12 11.84 -6.48
N LEU A 180 -16.28 12.43 -6.23
CA LEU A 180 -16.94 13.34 -7.17
C LEU A 180 -16.08 14.59 -7.45
N VAL A 181 -15.48 15.17 -6.41
CA VAL A 181 -14.57 16.32 -6.55
C VAL A 181 -13.34 15.94 -7.37
N VAL A 182 -12.71 14.79 -7.09
CA VAL A 182 -11.56 14.33 -7.89
C VAL A 182 -11.97 14.07 -9.34
N GLU A 183 -13.14 13.52 -9.61
CA GLU A 183 -13.59 13.26 -10.98
C GLU A 183 -13.89 14.54 -11.76
N SER A 184 -14.35 15.59 -11.08
CA SER A 184 -14.57 16.90 -11.72
C SER A 184 -13.30 17.55 -12.27
N GLN A 185 -12.13 17.12 -11.80
CA GLN A 185 -10.81 17.72 -12.09
C GLN A 185 -10.70 19.22 -11.73
N ASP A 186 -11.63 19.75 -10.94
CA ASP A 186 -11.54 21.12 -10.44
C ASP A 186 -10.42 21.23 -9.40
N ARG A 187 -9.31 21.84 -9.83
CA ARG A 187 -8.12 22.02 -8.99
C ARG A 187 -8.40 22.85 -7.73
N GLY A 188 -9.30 23.83 -7.81
CA GLY A 188 -9.67 24.68 -6.68
C GLY A 188 -10.42 23.89 -5.62
N LEU A 189 -11.44 23.14 -6.04
CA LEU A 189 -12.20 22.27 -5.14
C LEU A 189 -11.34 21.16 -4.56
N ILE A 190 -10.52 20.49 -5.37
CA ILE A 190 -9.59 19.46 -4.89
C ILE A 190 -8.64 20.05 -3.85
N GLN A 191 -8.06 21.21 -4.10
CA GLN A 191 -7.17 21.84 -3.11
C GLN A 191 -7.90 22.25 -1.83
N ALA A 192 -9.14 22.74 -1.93
CA ALA A 192 -9.94 23.11 -0.77
C ALA A 192 -10.24 21.88 0.09
N GLU A 193 -10.72 20.78 -0.53
CA GLU A 193 -10.96 19.51 0.17
C GLU A 193 -9.67 18.97 0.79
N MET A 194 -8.55 18.98 0.06
CA MET A 194 -7.27 18.50 0.58
C MET A 194 -6.73 19.35 1.75
N ARG A 195 -7.07 20.64 1.82
CA ARG A 195 -6.69 21.53 2.94
C ARG A 195 -7.58 21.36 4.16
N ALA A 196 -8.84 20.95 3.97
CA ALA A 196 -9.78 20.70 5.05
C ALA A 196 -9.49 19.38 5.81
N GLN A 197 -8.52 18.60 5.34
CA GLN A 197 -8.17 17.32 5.93
C GLN A 197 -7.34 17.50 7.19
N GLU A 198 -7.71 16.77 8.25
CA GLU A 198 -7.05 16.87 9.55
C GLU A 198 -6.44 15.53 9.96
N PHE A 199 -5.18 15.58 10.35
CA PHE A 199 -4.50 14.43 10.92
C PHE A 199 -4.91 14.26 12.38
N LEU A 200 -5.14 13.02 12.79
CA LEU A 200 -5.28 12.68 14.21
C LEU A 200 -3.95 12.91 14.93
N VAL A 201 -2.85 12.60 14.23
CA VAL A 201 -1.47 12.80 14.70
C VAL A 201 -0.66 13.36 13.54
N HIS A 202 0.06 14.46 13.76
CA HIS A 202 0.89 15.12 12.75
C HIS A 202 2.21 14.39 12.42
N HIS A 203 2.40 13.18 12.94
CA HIS A 203 3.55 12.33 12.68
C HIS A 203 3.10 11.12 11.86
N PRO A 204 3.86 10.74 10.81
CA PRO A 204 3.52 9.57 10.03
C PRO A 204 3.72 8.30 10.86
N ILE A 205 2.74 7.40 10.83
CA ILE A 205 2.83 6.10 11.50
C ILE A 205 3.60 5.08 10.68
N ALA A 206 3.80 5.32 9.39
CA ALA A 206 4.68 4.52 8.57
C ALA A 206 5.29 5.37 7.45
N THR A 207 6.51 5.04 7.04
CA THR A 207 7.19 5.71 5.94
C THR A 207 7.93 4.71 5.08
N PHE A 208 7.99 4.94 3.78
CA PHE A 208 8.98 4.31 2.90
C PHE A 208 9.92 5.38 2.38
N ARG A 209 11.22 5.10 2.39
CA ARG A 209 12.25 5.92 1.78
C ARG A 209 13.07 5.08 0.82
N GLU A 210 13.14 5.50 -0.43
CA GLU A 210 14.02 4.95 -1.44
C GLU A 210 15.46 5.33 -1.11
N GLU A 211 16.32 4.32 -1.15
CA GLU A 211 17.75 4.43 -0.94
C GLU A 211 18.38 3.50 -1.96
N GLU A 212 19.29 3.97 -2.79
CA GLU A 212 20.03 3.11 -3.71
C GLU A 212 21.46 2.95 -3.20
N THR A 213 21.67 1.91 -2.39
CA THR A 213 23.01 1.61 -1.86
C THR A 213 23.39 0.17 -2.18
N LYS A 214 24.59 -0.01 -2.71
CA LYS A 214 25.20 -1.35 -2.89
C LYS A 214 25.63 -1.84 -1.52
N VAL A 215 24.99 -2.91 -1.02
CA VAL A 215 25.28 -3.46 0.31
C VAL A 215 26.17 -4.70 0.21
N LEU A 216 25.98 -5.56 -0.79
CA LEU A 216 26.80 -6.77 -0.98
C LEU A 216 26.96 -7.09 -2.47
N GLY A 217 27.83 -6.36 -3.17
CA GLY A 217 28.23 -6.60 -4.56
C GLY A 217 27.10 -6.52 -5.59
N ARG A 218 26.27 -7.57 -5.64
CA ARG A 218 25.11 -7.76 -6.53
C ARG A 218 23.75 -7.46 -5.87
N ILE A 219 23.70 -7.26 -4.55
CA ILE A 219 22.47 -6.91 -3.83
C ILE A 219 22.40 -5.39 -3.63
N LEU A 220 21.30 -4.81 -4.08
CA LEU A 220 20.99 -3.40 -3.92
C LEU A 220 19.98 -3.26 -2.78
N ARG A 221 20.34 -2.52 -1.73
CA ARG A 221 19.31 -1.94 -0.86
C ARG A 221 18.60 -0.90 -1.70
N SER A 222 17.30 -1.07 -1.82
CA SER A 222 16.41 -0.24 -2.63
C SER A 222 15.58 0.72 -1.78
N GLY A 223 15.65 0.59 -0.46
CA GLY A 223 15.01 1.50 0.47
C GLY A 223 14.83 0.91 1.85
N THR A 224 14.14 1.69 2.69
CA THR A 224 13.83 1.36 4.07
C THR A 224 12.39 1.72 4.37
N MET A 225 11.64 0.80 4.98
CA MET A 225 10.35 1.10 5.58
C MET A 225 10.53 1.32 7.07
N ARG A 226 9.86 2.33 7.62
CA ARG A 226 9.74 2.53 9.06
C ARG A 226 8.28 2.43 9.43
N VAL A 227 7.96 1.67 10.48
CA VAL A 227 6.60 1.56 11.01
C VAL A 227 6.62 1.86 12.49
N PHE A 228 5.82 2.83 12.89
CA PHE A 228 5.55 3.14 14.29
C PHE A 228 4.46 2.20 14.79
N GLY A 229 4.84 1.33 15.71
CA GLY A 229 4.04 0.19 16.13
C GLY A 229 4.18 -0.09 17.61
N ARG A 230 3.60 -1.21 18.01
CA ARG A 230 3.70 -1.77 19.36
C ARG A 230 4.95 -2.66 19.49
N GLU A 231 5.28 -3.03 20.73
CA GLU A 231 6.43 -3.89 21.07
C GLU A 231 6.44 -5.26 20.35
N VAL A 232 5.28 -5.74 19.88
CA VAL A 232 5.15 -6.95 19.08
C VAL A 232 4.63 -6.59 17.70
N LEU A 233 5.25 -7.15 16.66
CA LEU A 233 4.79 -6.98 15.29
C LEU A 233 3.40 -7.62 15.13
N GLY A 234 2.39 -6.79 14.90
CA GLY A 234 1.01 -7.22 14.74
C GLY A 234 0.55 -7.26 13.28
N GLU A 235 -0.71 -7.67 13.12
CA GLU A 235 -1.41 -7.69 11.82
C GLU A 235 -1.49 -6.29 11.19
N ALA A 236 -1.65 -5.24 12.01
CA ALA A 236 -1.76 -3.87 11.51
C ALA A 236 -0.44 -3.38 10.89
N GLU A 237 0.70 -3.65 11.53
CA GLU A 237 2.02 -3.34 10.98
C GLU A 237 2.28 -4.11 9.67
N PHE A 238 1.85 -5.38 9.60
CA PHE A 238 1.92 -6.16 8.37
C PHE A 238 1.08 -5.55 7.23
N VAL A 239 -0.16 -5.15 7.52
CA VAL A 239 -1.03 -4.45 6.55
C VAL A 239 -0.37 -3.16 6.05
N LEU A 240 0.21 -2.35 6.95
CA LEU A 240 0.92 -1.12 6.58
C LEU A 240 2.11 -1.38 5.66
N VAL A 241 2.90 -2.42 5.96
CA VAL A 241 4.02 -2.84 5.12
C VAL A 241 3.53 -3.27 3.74
N CYS A 242 2.48 -4.09 3.66
CA CYS A 242 1.90 -4.51 2.38
C CYS A 242 1.41 -3.32 1.55
N VAL A 243 0.70 -2.36 2.17
CA VAL A 243 0.24 -1.15 1.48
C VAL A 243 1.41 -0.32 0.93
N LEU A 244 2.46 -0.13 1.73
CA LEU A 244 3.66 0.59 1.30
C LEU A 244 4.40 -0.12 0.16
N LEU A 245 4.51 -1.45 0.20
CA LEU A 245 5.10 -2.25 -0.88
C LEU A 245 4.32 -2.10 -2.19
N VAL A 246 2.99 -2.09 -2.12
CA VAL A 246 2.12 -1.89 -3.28
C VAL A 246 2.33 -0.52 -3.93
N LEU A 247 2.31 0.55 -3.11
CA LEU A 247 2.50 1.91 -3.60
C LEU A 247 3.93 2.14 -4.09
N ARG A 248 4.93 1.56 -3.44
CA ARG A 248 6.33 1.59 -3.90
C ARG A 248 6.48 0.94 -5.27
N GLU A 249 5.91 -0.24 -5.50
CA GLU A 249 5.98 -0.87 -6.83
C GLU A 249 5.27 -0.04 -7.89
N GLN A 250 4.16 0.62 -7.52
CA GLN A 250 3.46 1.54 -8.41
C GLN A 250 4.34 2.74 -8.81
N GLU A 251 5.04 3.36 -7.86
CA GLU A 251 5.97 4.47 -8.13
C GLU A 251 7.19 3.98 -8.93
N GLY A 252 7.76 2.83 -8.57
CA GLY A 252 8.90 2.22 -9.27
C GLY A 252 8.59 1.85 -10.72
N ARG A 253 7.36 1.43 -11.02
CA ARG A 253 6.93 1.17 -12.40
C ARG A 253 6.93 2.43 -13.27
N LYS A 254 6.58 3.60 -12.71
CA LYS A 254 6.65 4.88 -13.43
C LYS A 254 8.09 5.25 -13.76
N ASN A 255 9.01 5.10 -12.79
CA ASN A 255 10.44 5.35 -12.98
C ASN A 255 11.04 4.47 -14.10
N ARG A 256 10.51 3.26 -14.28
CA ARG A 256 10.92 2.33 -15.34
C ARG A 256 10.19 2.56 -16.68
N GLY A 257 9.31 3.55 -16.76
CA GLY A 257 8.51 3.84 -17.96
C GLY A 257 7.43 2.79 -18.25
N TYR A 258 7.08 1.93 -17.30
CA TYR A 258 6.01 0.95 -17.49
C TYR A 258 4.63 1.62 -17.41
N GLY A 259 3.76 1.29 -18.37
CA GLY A 259 2.39 1.79 -18.40
C GLY A 259 1.51 1.30 -17.24
N ARG A 260 0.32 1.93 -17.13
CA ARG A 260 -0.73 1.60 -16.14
C ARG A 260 -1.02 0.09 -16.16
N PRO A 261 -1.20 -0.57 -14.99
CA PRO A 261 -1.56 -1.99 -14.95
C PRO A 261 -2.91 -2.27 -15.62
N ARG A 262 -3.14 -3.51 -16.06
CA ARG A 262 -4.44 -3.92 -16.64
C ARG A 262 -5.44 -4.29 -15.55
N GLU A 263 -6.69 -3.97 -15.79
CA GLU A 263 -7.80 -4.19 -14.86
C GLU A 263 -8.24 -5.67 -14.79
N MET A 264 -8.80 -6.06 -13.63
CA MET A 264 -9.56 -7.29 -13.47
C MET A 264 -10.99 -7.09 -13.99
N GLU A 265 -11.35 -7.69 -15.14
CA GLU A 265 -12.75 -7.87 -15.51
C GLU A 265 -13.32 -9.13 -14.83
N GLY A 266 -14.58 -9.06 -14.37
CA GLY A 266 -15.30 -10.25 -13.93
C GLY A 266 -15.53 -11.22 -15.11
N PRO A 267 -15.69 -12.53 -14.86
CA PRO A 267 -16.02 -13.47 -15.92
C PRO A 267 -17.38 -13.09 -16.51
N GLY A 268 -17.44 -12.65 -17.77
CA GLY A 268 -18.71 -12.43 -18.48
C GLY A 268 -18.84 -11.24 -19.43
N GLN A 269 -17.79 -10.48 -19.77
CA GLN A 269 -17.88 -9.50 -20.86
C GLN A 269 -17.37 -10.08 -22.19
N HIS A 270 -18.08 -11.09 -22.68
CA HIS A 270 -18.13 -11.37 -24.12
C HIS A 270 -19.51 -10.93 -24.60
N LYS A 271 -19.56 -9.77 -25.27
CA LYS A 271 -20.50 -9.54 -26.35
C LYS A 271 -19.72 -9.68 -27.65
#